data_AF-A0A4D4L3F1-F1
#
_entry.id   AF-A0A4D4L3F1-F1
#
_cell.length_a   1.000
_cell.length_b   1.000
_cell.length_c   1.000
_cell.angle_alpha   90.00
_cell.angle_beta   90.00
_cell.angle_gamma   90.00
#
_symmetry.space_group_name_H-M   'P 1'
#
loop_
_entity.id
_entity.type
_entity.pdbx_description
1 polymer ?
#
loop_
_entity_poly.entity_id
_entity_poly.type
_entity_poly.pdbx_seq_one_letter_code
_entity_poly.pdbx_strand_id
1 'polypeptide(L)' 'MGLAAEGRSNTEIAEVLTLSPLTVRTHIHRAMTKLGARDRAQLVVIAYQTGLVRATPPAP' A
#
# COMPACT_ATOMS: atom_id res chain seq x y z
N MET A 1 0.08 3.42 3.01
CA MET A 1 0.86 2.85 1.89
C MET A 1 1.88 1.81 2.33
N GLY A 2 2.48 1.92 3.53
CA GLY A 2 3.45 0.95 4.08
C GLY A 2 3.03 -0.51 3.94
N LEU A 3 1.91 -0.91 4.56
CA LEU A 3 1.40 -2.29 4.48
C LEU A 3 1.16 -2.80 3.06
N ALA A 4 0.75 -1.91 2.15
CA ALA A 4 0.53 -2.29 0.75
C ALA A 4 1.86 -2.50 -0.01
N ALA A 5 2.86 -1.68 0.32
CA ALA A 5 4.22 -1.76 -0.21
C ALA A 5 5.04 -2.91 0.40
N GLU A 6 4.66 -3.39 1.59
CA GLU A 6 5.15 -4.64 2.19
C GLU A 6 4.57 -5.90 1.52
N GLY A 7 3.68 -5.76 0.54
CA GLY A 7 3.11 -6.88 -0.21
C GLY A 7 1.81 -7.47 0.36
N ARG A 8 1.30 -6.96 1.49
CA ARG A 8 0.07 -7.48 2.11
C ARG A 8 -1.16 -7.29 1.24
N SER A 9 -2.02 -8.29 1.14
CA SER A 9 -3.33 -8.22 0.50
C SER A 9 -4.26 -7.21 1.19
N ASN A 10 -5.35 -6.84 0.52
CA ASN A 10 -6.34 -5.91 1.10
C ASN A 10 -7.02 -6.49 2.35
N THR A 11 -7.16 -7.81 2.43
CA THR A 11 -7.71 -8.52 3.58
C THR A 11 -6.75 -8.45 4.77
N GLU A 12 -5.47 -8.74 4.57
CA GLU A 12 -4.47 -8.64 5.64
C GLU A 12 -4.31 -7.19 6.14
N ILE A 13 -4.38 -6.21 5.23
CA ILE A 13 -4.38 -4.79 5.61
C ILE A 13 -5.63 -4.44 6.42
N ALA A 14 -6.79 -4.96 6.01
CA ALA A 14 -8.06 -4.72 6.68
C ALA A 14 -8.06 -5.29 8.11
N GLU A 15 -7.50 -6.48 8.31
CA GLU A 15 -7.31 -7.09 9.62
C GLU A 15 -6.39 -6.25 10.51
N VAL A 16 -5.21 -5.87 10.02
CA VAL A 16 -4.25 -5.05 10.78
C VAL A 16 -4.84 -3.71 11.19
N LEU A 17 -5.63 -3.08 10.31
CA LEU A 17 -6.20 -1.76 10.54
C LEU A 17 -7.60 -1.80 11.17
N THR A 18 -8.17 -2.98 11.41
CA THR A 18 -9.57 -3.15 11.87
C THR A 18 -10.57 -2.40 10.97
N LEU A 19 -10.40 -2.52 9.65
CA LEU A 19 -11.25 -1.90 8.63
C LEU A 19 -11.94 -2.95 7.76
N SER A 20 -12.91 -2.54 6.95
CA SER A 20 -13.43 -3.42 5.91
C SER A 20 -12.43 -3.54 4.74
N PRO A 21 -12.33 -4.70 4.06
CA PRO A 21 -11.53 -4.85 2.84
C PRO A 21 -11.92 -3.87 1.74
N LEU A 22 -13.22 -3.50 1.68
CA LEU A 22 -13.73 -2.51 0.75
C LEU A 22 -13.16 -1.11 1.02
N THR A 23 -13.07 -0.73 2.30
CA THR A 23 -12.45 0.54 2.72
C THR A 23 -10.99 0.59 2.26
N VAL A 24 -10.22 -0.48 2.51
CA VAL A 24 -8.82 -0.58 2.05
C VAL A 24 -8.71 -0.45 0.54
N ARG A 25 -9.57 -1.14 -0.22
CA ARG A 25 -9.62 -1.04 -1.69
C ARG A 25 -9.82 0.40 -2.15
N THR A 26 -10.74 1.12 -1.52
CA THR A 26 -11.00 2.53 -1.83
C THR A 26 -9.79 3.42 -1.56
N HIS A 27 -9.08 3.21 -0.46
CA HIS A 27 -7.86 3.96 -0.17
C HIS A 27 -6.75 3.69 -1.19
N ILE A 28 -6.54 2.43 -1.58
CA ILE A 28 -5.55 2.07 -2.59
C ILE A 28 -5.91 2.69 -3.95
N HIS A 29 -7.17 2.60 -4.37
CA HIS A 29 -7.61 3.22 -5.63
C HIS A 29 -7.36 4.72 -5.63
N ARG A 30 -7.76 5.42 -4.56
CA ARG A 30 -7.52 6.87 -4.43
C ARG A 30 -6.04 7.21 -4.45
N ALA A 31 -5.19 6.40 -3.82
CA ALA A 31 -3.75 6.62 -3.85
C ALA A 31 -3.16 6.38 -5.24
N MET A 32 -3.62 5.35 -5.97
CA MET A 32 -3.26 5.13 -7.37
C MET A 32 -3.63 6.32 -8.25
N THR A 33 -4.86 6.82 -8.12
CA THR A 33 -5.31 8.03 -8.85
C THR A 33 -4.43 9.23 -8.54
N LYS A 34 -4.15 9.48 -7.25
CA LYS A 34 -3.34 10.64 -6.81
C LYS A 34 -1.88 10.57 -7.27
N LEU A 35 -1.34 9.36 -7.37
CA LEU A 35 0.07 9.14 -7.71
C LEU A 35 0.27 8.77 -9.19
N GLY A 36 -0.80 8.73 -9.99
CA GLY A 36 -0.73 8.33 -11.40
C GLY A 36 -0.31 6.86 -11.61
N ALA A 37 -0.56 5.99 -10.63
CA ALA A 37 -0.28 4.57 -10.75
C ALA A 37 -1.43 3.85 -11.47
N ARG A 38 -1.11 3.06 -12.50
CA ARG A 38 -2.08 2.27 -13.29
C ARG A 38 -2.50 0.98 -12.58
N ASP A 39 -1.64 0.46 -11.73
CA ASP A 39 -1.82 -0.79 -11.01
C ASP A 39 -1.08 -0.75 -9.67
N ARG A 40 -1.35 -1.76 -8.85
CA ARG A 40 -0.78 -1.88 -7.52
C ARG A 40 0.75 -2.02 -7.54
N ALA A 41 1.31 -2.72 -8.51
CA ALA A 41 2.76 -2.89 -8.58
C ALA A 41 3.43 -1.54 -8.85
N GLN A 42 2.91 -0.76 -9.79
CA GLN A 42 3.39 0.60 -10.06
C GLN A 42 3.25 1.50 -8.84
N LEU A 43 2.16 1.39 -8.09
CA LEU A 43 1.94 2.13 -6.85
C LEU A 43 3.02 1.84 -5.80
N VAL A 44 3.41 0.57 -5.66
CA VAL A 44 4.48 0.14 -4.75
C VAL A 44 5.84 0.68 -5.21
N VAL A 45 6.13 0.61 -6.51
CA VAL A 45 7.37 1.17 -7.08
C VAL A 45 7.47 2.67 -6.79
N ILE A 46 6.42 3.44 -7.06
CA ILE A 46 6.38 4.88 -6.78
C ILE A 46 6.59 5.13 -5.28
N ALA A 47 5.94 4.34 -4.42
CA ALA A 47 6.04 4.54 -2.97
C ALA A 47 7.48 4.37 -2.45
N TYR A 48 8.23 3.42 -2.98
CA TYR A 48 9.65 3.24 -2.63
C TYR A 48 10.55 4.30 -3.28
N GLN A 49 10.39 4.58 -4.57
CA GLN A 49 11.23 5.54 -5.30
C GLN A 49 11.11 6.97 -4.75
N THR A 50 9.92 7.35 -4.28
CA THR A 50 9.66 8.69 -3.71
C THR A 50 9.96 8.79 -2.22
N GLY A 51 10.30 7.68 -1.56
CA GLY A 51 10.49 7.62 -0.12
C GLY A 51 9.20 7.72 0.71
N LEU A 52 8.02 7.66 0.07
CA LEU A 52 6.72 7.59 0.74
C LEU A 52 6.60 6.34 1.64
N VAL A 53 7.29 5.27 1.28
CA VAL A 53 7.55 4.10 2.12
C VAL A 53 9.05 3.90 2.18
N ARG A 54 9.57 3.75 3.39
CA ARG A 54 10.93 3.26 3.62
C ARG A 54 10.85 1.76 3.83
N ALA A 55 11.69 1.00 3.14
CA ALA A 55 11.85 -0.40 3.46
C ALA A 55 12.42 -0.47 4.87
N THR A 56 11.64 -0.98 5.82
CA THR A 56 12.17 -1.33 7.14
C THR A 56 12.84 -2.69 6.97
N PRO A 57 14.18 -2.80 7.03
CA PRO A 57 14.81 -4.12 7.08
C PRO A 57 14.28 -4.88 8.30
N PRO A 58 14.09 -6.21 8.21
CA PRO A 58 13.70 -6.99 9.38
C PRO A 58 14.74 -6.76 10.48
N ALA A 59 14.26 -6.57 11.72
CA ALA A 59 15.15 -6.50 12.87
C ALA A 59 16.01 -7.77 12.93
N PRO A 60 17.30 -7.66 13.30
CA PRO A 60 18.20 -8.81 13.43
C PRO A 60 17.70 -9.81 14.48
#